data_AF-A0A2E6SI74-F1
#
_entry.id   AF-A0A2E6SI74-F1
#
_cell.length_a   1.000
_cell.length_b   1.000
_cell.length_c   1.000
_cell.angle_alpha   90.00
_cell.angle_beta   90.00
_cell.angle_gamma   90.00
#
_symmetry.space_group_name_H-M   'P 1'
#
loop_
_entity.id
_entity.type
_entity.pdbx_description
1 polymer ?
#
loop_
_entity_poly.entity_id
_entity_poly.type
_entity_poly.pdbx_seq_one_letter_code
_entity_poly.pdbx_strand_id
1 'polypeptide(L)'
;MKSKLLTALPLLFLACESEDAEVTILGSWLLTNYEEYSGPNCTGTPDYNMDSVTAGLGDNYIWTFEFTEEKVTNSMNITLSGEDMCSMWGGTLSGDSCSVEWFGNAIIMPIDTMCFDFGGVLSDGICSVTETNTSDYSIDEDVITITEYADTDSVETLTGTWSIENDILSITVSDDSSCTNLTLTK
;
A
#
# COMPACT_ATOMS: atom_id res chain seq x y z
N MET A 1 -47.59 56.91 -26.86
CA MET A 1 -46.73 56.31 -25.80
C MET A 1 -46.82 54.80 -25.96
N LYS A 2 -45.67 54.14 -26.20
CA LYS A 2 -45.58 52.71 -26.52
C LYS A 2 -45.63 51.89 -25.23
N SER A 3 -46.60 50.98 -25.12
CA SER A 3 -46.74 50.05 -24.00
C SER A 3 -45.61 49.02 -24.04
N LYS A 4 -44.93 48.82 -22.92
CA LYS A 4 -43.78 47.92 -22.78
C LYS A 4 -44.26 46.46 -22.77
N LEU A 5 -43.78 45.69 -23.73
CA LEU A 5 -43.88 44.23 -23.79
C LEU A 5 -43.01 43.66 -22.65
N LEU A 6 -43.61 43.02 -21.65
CA LEU A 6 -42.89 42.30 -20.60
C LEU A 6 -42.69 40.87 -21.08
N THR A 7 -41.48 40.55 -21.54
CA THR A 7 -41.09 39.21 -21.96
C THR A 7 -40.98 38.29 -20.74
N ALA A 8 -41.87 37.31 -20.62
CA ALA A 8 -41.74 36.21 -19.68
C ALA A 8 -40.59 35.30 -20.15
N LEU A 9 -39.47 35.36 -19.44
CA LEU A 9 -38.32 34.48 -19.63
C LEU A 9 -38.67 33.11 -19.02
N PRO A 10 -38.62 32.00 -19.75
CA PRO A 10 -38.75 30.68 -19.15
C PRO A 10 -37.52 30.42 -18.29
N LEU A 11 -37.72 30.31 -16.98
CA LEU A 11 -36.77 29.75 -16.03
C LEU A 11 -36.56 28.27 -16.41
N LEU A 12 -35.56 28.03 -17.27
CA LEU A 12 -34.94 26.73 -17.41
C LEU A 12 -34.27 26.43 -16.07
N PHE A 13 -34.97 25.70 -15.20
CA PHE A 13 -34.33 24.92 -14.15
C PHE A 13 -33.51 23.84 -14.86
N LEU A 14 -32.29 24.18 -15.25
CA LEU A 14 -31.21 23.22 -15.38
C LEU A 14 -31.07 22.59 -13.99
N ALA A 15 -31.73 21.45 -13.79
CA ALA A 15 -31.28 20.47 -12.84
C ALA A 15 -29.84 20.17 -13.23
N CYS A 16 -28.91 20.75 -12.47
CA CYS A 16 -27.54 20.29 -12.45
C CYS A 16 -27.64 18.90 -11.82
N GLU A 17 -27.87 17.88 -12.65
CA GLU A 17 -27.36 16.55 -12.33
C GLU A 17 -25.86 16.79 -12.16
N SER A 18 -25.40 16.90 -10.92
CA SER A 18 -24.00 16.60 -10.65
C SER A 18 -23.85 15.17 -11.15
N GLU A 19 -23.15 14.99 -12.26
CA GLU A 19 -22.55 13.72 -12.59
C GLU A 19 -21.82 13.32 -11.31
N ASP A 20 -22.39 12.39 -10.55
CA ASP A 20 -21.70 11.75 -9.44
C ASP A 20 -20.43 11.21 -10.09
N ALA A 21 -19.29 11.85 -9.79
CA ALA A 21 -18.02 11.39 -10.31
C ALA A 21 -17.93 9.91 -9.96
N GLU A 22 -17.83 9.05 -10.97
CA GLU A 22 -17.72 7.61 -10.75
C GLU A 22 -16.58 7.39 -9.76
N VAL A 23 -16.96 6.93 -8.57
CA VAL A 23 -16.00 6.64 -7.51
C VAL A 23 -15.13 5.50 -8.02
N THR A 24 -13.89 5.81 -8.38
CA THR A 24 -13.00 4.87 -9.05
C THR A 24 -11.82 4.50 -8.16
N ILE A 25 -11.56 3.20 -8.07
CA ILE A 25 -10.40 2.63 -7.41
C ILE A 25 -9.10 2.89 -8.19
N LEU A 26 -9.19 3.29 -9.46
CA LEU A 26 -8.01 3.43 -10.33
C LEU A 26 -7.01 4.48 -9.81
N GLY A 27 -5.74 4.21 -10.10
CA GLY A 27 -4.60 5.04 -9.74
C GLY A 27 -3.86 4.57 -8.49
N SER A 28 -3.00 5.46 -7.98
CA SER A 28 -2.11 5.20 -6.86
C SER A 28 -2.76 5.50 -5.52
N TRP A 29 -2.54 4.61 -4.56
CA TRP A 29 -2.98 4.76 -3.17
C TRP A 29 -1.83 4.41 -2.22
N LEU A 30 -1.70 5.19 -1.15
CA LEU A 30 -0.77 4.92 -0.05
C LEU A 30 -1.46 4.05 1.00
N LEU A 31 -0.85 2.92 1.36
CA LEU A 31 -1.33 2.10 2.47
C LEU A 31 -1.09 2.82 3.81
N THR A 32 -2.14 2.95 4.62
CA THR A 32 -2.11 3.63 5.92
C THR A 32 -2.58 2.75 7.08
N ASN A 33 -3.30 1.66 6.80
CA ASN A 33 -3.61 0.63 7.78
C ASN A 33 -3.63 -0.76 7.11
N TYR A 34 -3.10 -1.76 7.80
CA TYR A 34 -3.18 -3.17 7.42
C TYR A 34 -3.40 -4.01 8.68
N GLU A 35 -4.61 -4.53 8.80
CA GLU A 35 -5.03 -5.46 9.85
C GLU A 35 -5.27 -6.84 9.26
N GLU A 36 -4.76 -7.87 9.92
CA GLU A 36 -5.00 -9.27 9.59
C GLU A 36 -5.66 -9.97 10.77
N TYR A 37 -6.75 -10.69 10.50
CA TYR A 37 -7.54 -11.38 11.49
C TYR A 37 -7.43 -12.89 11.27
N SER A 38 -7.27 -13.62 12.37
CA SER A 38 -7.41 -15.08 12.34
C SER A 38 -8.89 -15.45 12.11
N GLY A 39 -9.18 -16.08 10.98
CA GLY A 39 -10.51 -16.50 10.56
C GLY A 39 -11.19 -15.55 9.55
N PRO A 40 -12.20 -16.05 8.83
CA PRO A 40 -12.76 -15.40 7.62
C PRO A 40 -13.59 -14.14 7.89
N ASN A 41 -14.00 -13.87 9.13
CA ASN A 41 -15.06 -12.90 9.43
C ASN A 41 -14.56 -11.52 9.91
N CYS A 42 -13.25 -11.28 9.93
CA CYS A 42 -12.66 -10.01 10.37
C CYS A 42 -13.07 -9.62 11.81
N THR A 43 -13.22 -10.63 12.68
CA THR A 43 -13.66 -10.43 14.07
C THR A 43 -12.57 -10.82 15.05
N GLY A 44 -12.44 -10.07 16.14
CA GLY A 44 -11.46 -10.33 17.20
C GLY A 44 -10.43 -9.22 17.29
N THR A 45 -9.25 -9.56 17.79
CA THR A 45 -8.09 -8.66 17.80
C THR A 45 -7.25 -8.97 16.56
N PRO A 46 -7.01 -8.00 15.67
CA PRO A 46 -6.13 -8.21 14.52
C PRO A 46 -4.66 -8.18 14.92
N ASP A 47 -3.84 -8.76 14.08
CA ASP A 47 -2.42 -8.45 13.98
C ASP A 47 -2.26 -7.17 13.15
N TYR A 48 -1.63 -6.16 13.74
CA TYR A 48 -1.35 -4.88 13.10
C TYR A 48 -0.06 -5.01 12.29
N ASN A 49 -0.18 -5.42 11.03
CA ASN A 49 0.97 -5.71 10.17
C ASN A 49 1.86 -4.47 9.97
N MET A 50 1.28 -3.27 9.90
CA MET A 50 2.07 -2.04 9.80
C MET A 50 2.94 -1.79 11.02
N ASP A 51 2.45 -2.03 12.24
CA ASP A 51 3.25 -1.87 13.47
C ASP A 51 4.47 -2.80 13.46
N SER A 52 4.31 -4.02 12.94
CA SER A 52 5.40 -4.98 12.80
C SER A 52 6.45 -4.53 11.78
N VAL A 53 6.01 -3.99 10.65
CA VAL A 53 6.91 -3.42 9.62
C VAL A 53 7.65 -2.20 10.16
N THR A 54 6.95 -1.26 10.80
CA THR A 54 7.54 -0.07 11.42
C THR A 54 8.50 -0.45 12.56
N ALA A 55 8.23 -1.50 13.33
CA ALA A 55 9.16 -1.97 14.35
C ALA A 55 10.49 -2.48 13.77
N GLY A 56 10.47 -3.03 12.55
CA GLY A 56 11.65 -3.54 11.87
C GLY A 56 12.41 -2.50 11.04
N LEU A 57 11.68 -1.64 10.33
CA LEU A 57 12.25 -0.70 9.35
C LEU A 57 12.22 0.76 9.82
N GLY A 58 11.52 1.06 10.91
CA GLY A 58 11.14 2.43 11.25
C GLY A 58 10.19 3.04 10.22
N ASP A 59 10.24 4.36 10.05
CA ASP A 59 9.44 5.10 9.06
C ASP A 59 10.11 5.14 7.67
N ASN A 60 11.07 4.25 7.42
CA ASN A 60 11.92 4.24 6.23
C ASN A 60 11.29 3.51 5.04
N TYR A 61 9.96 3.45 4.96
CA TYR A 61 9.27 2.77 3.89
C TYR A 61 8.01 3.52 3.43
N ILE A 62 7.66 3.30 2.17
CA ILE A 62 6.40 3.74 1.57
C ILE A 62 5.79 2.51 0.90
N TRP A 63 4.56 2.18 1.28
CA TRP A 63 3.82 1.07 0.68
C TRP A 63 2.65 1.59 -0.14
N THR A 64 2.72 1.42 -1.46
CA THR A 64 1.71 1.89 -2.41
C THR A 64 0.99 0.75 -3.09
N PHE A 65 -0.25 0.99 -3.51
CA PHE A 65 -1.04 0.13 -4.37
C PHE A 65 -1.42 0.93 -5.61
N GLU A 66 -1.09 0.40 -6.78
CA GLU A 66 -1.47 0.96 -8.07
C GLU A 66 -2.55 0.08 -8.70
N PHE A 67 -3.76 0.62 -8.84
CA PHE A 67 -4.87 -0.07 -9.50
C PHE A 67 -4.97 0.38 -10.97
N THR A 68 -4.83 -0.58 -11.86
CA THR A 68 -5.15 -0.45 -13.30
C THR A 68 -6.50 -1.10 -13.59
N GLU A 69 -6.95 -1.16 -14.84
CA GLU A 69 -8.28 -1.76 -15.16
C GLU A 69 -8.39 -3.26 -14.77
N GLU A 70 -7.28 -4.00 -14.79
CA GLU A 70 -7.29 -5.47 -14.59
C GLU A 70 -6.37 -5.95 -13.46
N LYS A 71 -5.40 -5.12 -13.05
CA LYS A 71 -4.34 -5.52 -12.13
C LYS A 71 -4.14 -4.52 -11.01
N VAL A 72 -3.82 -5.05 -9.85
CA VAL A 72 -3.32 -4.29 -8.71
C VAL A 72 -1.85 -4.63 -8.52
N THR A 73 -1.00 -3.61 -8.45
CA THR A 73 0.41 -3.75 -8.12
C THR A 73 0.66 -3.13 -6.76
N ASN A 74 1.01 -3.94 -5.76
CA ASN A 74 1.49 -3.43 -4.48
C ASN A 74 3.02 -3.30 -4.55
N SER A 75 3.53 -2.17 -4.08
CA SER A 75 4.97 -1.87 -4.05
C SER A 75 5.36 -1.33 -2.70
N MET A 76 6.34 -1.96 -2.05
CA MET A 76 6.99 -1.43 -0.86
C MET A 76 8.37 -0.90 -1.25
N ASN A 77 8.55 0.41 -1.09
CA ASN A 77 9.81 1.09 -1.31
C ASN A 77 10.44 1.37 0.05
N ILE A 78 11.61 0.81 0.30
CA ILE A 78 12.36 0.93 1.55
C ILE A 78 13.61 1.76 1.26
N THR A 79 13.90 2.76 2.10
CA THR A 79 15.07 3.61 1.98
C THR A 79 15.81 3.70 3.31
N LEU A 80 16.91 2.97 3.45
CA LEU A 80 17.68 2.90 4.69
C LEU A 80 18.99 3.65 4.56
N SER A 81 19.33 4.47 5.55
CA SER A 81 20.69 5.01 5.65
C SER A 81 21.68 3.92 6.07
N GLY A 82 22.97 4.16 5.87
CA GLY A 82 24.03 3.31 6.42
C GLY A 82 23.94 3.14 7.95
N GLU A 83 23.46 4.18 8.66
CA GLU A 83 23.25 4.13 10.09
C GLU A 83 22.07 3.22 10.45
N ASP A 84 20.94 3.36 9.76
CA ASP A 84 19.75 2.52 9.99
C ASP A 84 20.07 1.04 9.76
N MET A 85 20.65 0.70 8.61
CA MET A 85 21.04 -0.69 8.29
C MET A 85 21.99 -1.26 9.35
N CYS A 86 22.98 -0.47 9.78
CA CYS A 86 23.93 -0.93 10.78
C CYS A 86 23.27 -1.11 12.15
N SER A 87 22.37 -0.20 12.53
CA SER A 87 21.63 -0.26 13.79
C SER A 87 20.68 -1.45 13.85
N MET A 88 20.06 -1.83 12.72
CA MET A 88 19.20 -3.01 12.60
C MET A 88 19.95 -4.30 12.93
N TRP A 89 21.27 -4.33 12.68
CA TRP A 89 22.14 -5.45 13.01
C TRP A 89 22.79 -5.32 14.39
N GLY A 90 22.40 -4.32 15.18
CA GLY A 90 22.99 -4.02 16.49
C GLY A 90 24.44 -3.55 16.42
N GLY A 91 24.87 -3.04 15.27
CA GLY A 91 26.23 -2.60 15.02
C GLY A 91 26.49 -1.13 15.28
N THR A 92 27.73 -0.71 15.05
CA THR A 92 28.16 0.69 15.05
C THR A 92 28.81 1.02 13.71
N LEU A 93 28.33 2.09 13.08
CA LEU A 93 28.87 2.58 11.82
C LEU A 93 30.23 3.27 12.04
N SER A 94 31.23 2.90 11.25
CA SER A 94 32.55 3.52 11.24
C SER A 94 33.03 3.72 9.79
N GLY A 95 32.86 4.93 9.27
CA GLY A 95 33.05 5.19 7.84
C GLY A 95 31.97 4.45 7.03
N ASP A 96 32.38 3.74 5.99
CA ASP A 96 31.46 3.00 5.10
C ASP A 96 31.29 1.53 5.51
N SER A 97 31.51 1.21 6.79
CA SER A 97 31.43 -0.16 7.31
C SER A 97 30.73 -0.20 8.66
N CYS A 98 29.85 -1.18 8.81
CA CYS A 98 29.20 -1.52 10.06
C CYS A 98 30.03 -2.54 10.83
N SER A 99 30.30 -2.29 12.11
CA SER A 99 30.93 -3.24 13.01
C SER A 99 29.89 -3.81 13.96
N VAL A 100 29.72 -5.13 13.97
CA VAL A 100 28.81 -5.87 14.85
C VAL A 100 29.63 -6.83 15.72
N GLU A 101 29.36 -6.90 17.02
CA GLU A 101 29.97 -7.90 17.88
C GLU A 101 29.05 -9.12 18.03
N TRP A 102 29.52 -10.29 17.61
CA TRP A 102 28.79 -11.54 17.78
C TRP A 102 29.68 -12.61 18.41
N PHE A 103 29.22 -13.20 19.52
CA PHE A 103 29.95 -14.20 20.29
C PHE A 103 31.39 -13.78 20.68
N GLY A 104 31.59 -12.48 20.93
CA GLY A 104 32.90 -11.91 21.30
C GLY A 104 33.85 -11.67 20.11
N ASN A 105 33.39 -11.83 18.87
CA ASN A 105 34.15 -11.49 17.67
C ASN A 105 33.52 -10.28 16.98
N ALA A 106 34.36 -9.32 16.56
CA ALA A 106 33.92 -8.21 15.73
C ALA A 106 33.83 -8.66 14.26
N ILE A 107 32.64 -8.54 13.69
CA ILE A 107 32.38 -8.70 12.27
C ILE A 107 32.26 -7.30 11.68
N ILE A 108 33.05 -7.02 10.66
CA ILE A 108 33.03 -5.73 9.96
C ILE A 108 32.47 -5.99 8.57
N MET A 109 31.34 -5.37 8.26
CA MET A 109 30.66 -5.50 6.98
C MET A 109 30.56 -4.14 6.29
N PRO A 110 31.05 -4.01 5.05
CA PRO A 110 30.80 -2.83 4.23
C PRO A 110 29.31 -2.57 3.99
N ILE A 111 28.90 -1.30 3.98
CA ILE A 111 27.49 -0.91 3.81
C ILE A 111 26.95 -1.28 2.43
N ASP A 112 27.78 -1.28 1.39
CA ASP A 112 27.40 -1.75 0.06
C ASP A 112 27.03 -3.23 0.05
N THR A 113 27.77 -4.05 0.80
CA THR A 113 27.51 -5.48 0.97
C THR A 113 26.23 -5.70 1.74
N MET A 114 26.02 -4.97 2.85
CA MET A 114 24.77 -5.03 3.62
C MET A 114 23.56 -4.67 2.76
N CYS A 115 23.67 -3.60 1.97
CA CYS A 115 22.58 -3.18 1.10
C CYS A 115 22.27 -4.22 0.02
N PHE A 116 23.30 -4.80 -0.59
CA PHE A 116 23.15 -5.86 -1.58
C PHE A 116 22.50 -7.12 -0.98
N ASP A 117 22.93 -7.54 0.21
CA ASP A 117 22.34 -8.70 0.91
C ASP A 117 20.89 -8.45 1.33
N PHE A 118 20.53 -7.19 1.56
CA PHE A 118 19.15 -6.75 1.79
C PHE A 118 18.31 -6.62 0.49
N GLY A 119 18.89 -6.99 -0.66
CA GLY A 119 18.23 -6.93 -1.97
C GLY A 119 18.18 -5.53 -2.60
N GLY A 120 18.96 -4.59 -2.06
CA GLY A 120 18.91 -3.19 -2.43
C GLY A 120 20.03 -2.72 -3.35
N VAL A 121 19.92 -1.44 -3.71
CA VAL A 121 20.94 -0.69 -4.46
C VAL A 121 21.40 0.49 -3.62
N LEU A 122 22.71 0.56 -3.36
CA LEU A 122 23.31 1.67 -2.62
C LEU A 122 23.62 2.83 -3.57
N SER A 123 23.08 4.02 -3.28
CA SER A 123 23.44 5.27 -3.95
C SER A 123 23.50 6.40 -2.93
N ASP A 124 24.57 7.20 -2.99
CA ASP A 124 24.76 8.37 -2.10
C ASP A 124 24.57 8.07 -0.60
N GLY A 125 24.97 6.87 -0.16
CA GLY A 125 24.87 6.44 1.24
C GLY A 125 23.47 5.99 1.68
N ILE A 126 22.53 5.89 0.75
CA ILE A 126 21.17 5.39 0.97
C ILE A 126 20.99 4.07 0.22
N CYS A 127 20.58 3.04 0.94
CA CYS A 127 20.16 1.77 0.36
C CYS A 127 18.68 1.82 0.02
N SER A 128 18.35 1.59 -1.24
CA SER A 128 16.97 1.52 -1.70
C SER A 128 16.61 0.09 -2.09
N VAL A 129 15.52 -0.42 -1.53
CA VAL A 129 14.90 -1.71 -1.90
C VAL A 129 13.50 -1.42 -2.41
N THR A 130 13.11 -2.10 -3.49
CA THR A 130 11.75 -2.07 -3.99
C THR A 130 11.26 -3.50 -4.12
N GLU A 131 10.27 -3.87 -3.32
CA GLU A 131 9.56 -5.13 -3.45
C GLU A 131 8.21 -4.87 -4.12
N THR A 132 7.89 -5.64 -5.15
CA THR A 132 6.63 -5.50 -5.88
C THR A 132 5.96 -6.85 -6.02
N ASN A 133 4.67 -6.89 -5.76
CA ASN A 133 3.82 -8.01 -6.15
C ASN A 133 2.67 -7.47 -7.03
N THR A 134 2.16 -8.30 -7.93
CA THR A 134 1.09 -7.93 -8.86
C THR A 134 0.11 -9.06 -8.94
N SER A 135 -1.16 -8.72 -8.72
CA SER A 135 -2.28 -9.65 -8.73
C SER A 135 -3.33 -9.17 -9.73
N ASP A 136 -4.04 -10.11 -10.33
CA ASP A 136 -5.23 -9.78 -11.11
C ASP A 136 -6.37 -9.46 -10.13
N TYR A 137 -7.26 -8.55 -10.51
CA TYR A 137 -8.45 -8.28 -9.72
C TYR A 137 -9.66 -7.96 -10.60
N SER A 138 -10.85 -8.13 -10.03
CA SER A 138 -12.11 -7.73 -10.65
C SER A 138 -13.04 -7.09 -9.63
N ILE A 139 -13.92 -6.22 -10.12
CA ILE A 139 -14.94 -5.54 -9.34
C ILE A 139 -16.31 -5.85 -9.94
N ASP A 140 -17.26 -6.18 -9.08
CA ASP A 140 -18.69 -6.28 -9.39
C ASP A 140 -19.46 -5.51 -8.32
N GLU A 141 -19.95 -4.32 -8.65
CA GLU A 141 -20.52 -3.35 -7.70
C GLU A 141 -19.56 -3.07 -6.53
N ASP A 142 -19.94 -3.43 -5.30
CA ASP A 142 -19.15 -3.27 -4.07
C ASP A 142 -18.25 -4.47 -3.75
N VAL A 143 -18.30 -5.52 -4.58
CA VAL A 143 -17.50 -6.74 -4.41
C VAL A 143 -16.17 -6.59 -5.15
N ILE A 144 -15.07 -6.89 -4.45
CA ILE A 144 -13.74 -7.01 -5.03
C ILE A 144 -13.26 -8.46 -4.92
N THR A 145 -12.68 -8.98 -6.00
CA THR A 145 -12.01 -10.28 -6.04
C THR A 145 -10.58 -10.10 -6.48
N ILE A 146 -9.62 -10.52 -5.67
CA ILE A 146 -8.19 -10.50 -5.97
C ILE A 146 -7.74 -11.94 -6.21
N THR A 147 -7.03 -12.17 -7.31
CA THR A 147 -6.47 -13.47 -7.67
C THR A 147 -4.95 -13.40 -7.61
N GLU A 148 -4.38 -14.07 -6.61
CA GLU A 148 -2.93 -14.18 -6.44
C GLU A 148 -2.39 -15.39 -7.18
N TYR A 149 -1.16 -15.28 -7.67
CA TYR A 149 -0.47 -16.34 -8.42
C TYR A 149 -1.31 -16.93 -9.56
N ALA A 150 -2.03 -16.05 -10.27
CA ALA A 150 -2.75 -16.41 -11.48
C ALA A 150 -1.85 -17.23 -12.42
N ASP A 151 -2.42 -18.26 -13.04
CA ASP A 151 -1.74 -19.20 -13.93
C ASP A 151 -0.78 -20.20 -13.26
N THR A 152 -0.82 -20.34 -11.93
CA THR A 152 -0.08 -21.37 -11.20
C THR A 152 -1.00 -22.41 -10.56
N ASP A 153 -0.44 -23.55 -10.15
CA ASP A 153 -1.16 -24.56 -9.34
C ASP A 153 -1.42 -24.09 -7.90
N SER A 154 -0.99 -22.88 -7.54
CA SER A 154 -1.15 -22.23 -6.22
C SER A 154 -2.02 -20.97 -6.33
N VAL A 155 -2.97 -20.96 -7.26
CA VAL A 155 -3.94 -19.87 -7.39
C VAL A 155 -4.74 -19.72 -6.10
N GLU A 156 -4.77 -18.51 -5.57
CA GLU A 156 -5.54 -18.15 -4.39
C GLU A 156 -6.47 -16.99 -4.75
N THR A 157 -7.71 -17.07 -4.25
CA THR A 157 -8.74 -16.07 -4.54
C THR A 157 -9.24 -15.50 -3.24
N LEU A 158 -9.06 -14.20 -3.09
CA LEU A 158 -9.54 -13.42 -1.97
C LEU A 158 -10.74 -12.62 -2.43
N THR A 159 -11.88 -12.78 -1.77
CA THR A 159 -13.10 -12.05 -2.09
C THR A 159 -13.54 -11.23 -0.89
N GLY A 160 -14.05 -10.04 -1.14
CA GLY A 160 -14.73 -9.25 -0.14
C GLY A 160 -15.27 -7.96 -0.72
N THR A 161 -15.15 -6.86 0.02
CA THR A 161 -15.79 -5.59 -0.31
C THR A 161 -14.80 -4.45 -0.42
N TRP A 162 -15.14 -3.43 -1.21
CA TRP A 162 -14.40 -2.19 -1.29
C TRP A 162 -15.32 -0.97 -1.23
N SER A 163 -14.80 0.15 -0.75
CA SER A 163 -15.50 1.43 -0.76
C SER A 163 -14.52 2.59 -0.74
N ILE A 164 -14.90 3.74 -1.31
CA ILE A 164 -14.12 4.98 -1.18
C ILE A 164 -15.00 6.06 -0.55
N GLU A 165 -14.49 6.67 0.51
CA GLU A 165 -15.11 7.84 1.14
C GLU A 165 -14.01 8.87 1.46
N ASN A 166 -14.17 10.12 1.02
CA ASN A 166 -13.23 11.22 1.32
C ASN A 166 -11.75 10.88 0.98
N ASP A 167 -11.49 10.33 -0.21
CA ASP A 167 -10.15 9.91 -0.66
C ASP A 167 -9.51 8.80 0.21
N ILE A 168 -10.33 8.06 0.96
CA ILE A 168 -9.94 6.88 1.72
C ILE A 168 -10.58 5.66 1.04
N LEU A 169 -9.73 4.77 0.52
CA LEU A 169 -10.12 3.46 0.02
C LEU A 169 -10.04 2.44 1.15
N SER A 170 -11.17 1.79 1.45
CA SER A 170 -11.23 0.66 2.36
C SER A 170 -11.46 -0.61 1.56
N ILE A 171 -10.63 -1.61 1.79
CA ILE A 171 -10.76 -2.95 1.20
C ILE A 171 -10.80 -3.95 2.34
N THR A 172 -11.79 -4.84 2.31
CA THR A 172 -11.86 -6.00 3.19
C THR A 172 -11.90 -7.22 2.29
N VAL A 173 -10.96 -8.14 2.47
CA VAL A 173 -10.92 -9.41 1.73
C VAL A 173 -10.71 -10.56 2.69
N SER A 174 -11.23 -11.74 2.35
CA SER A 174 -11.13 -12.92 3.20
C SER A 174 -10.93 -14.18 2.38
N ASP A 175 -10.30 -15.17 3.01
CA ASP A 175 -10.26 -16.56 2.59
C ASP A 175 -10.89 -17.46 3.68
N ASP A 176 -10.78 -18.79 3.54
CA ASP A 176 -11.36 -19.76 4.50
C ASP A 176 -10.77 -19.68 5.92
N SER A 177 -9.60 -19.06 6.07
CA SER A 177 -8.73 -19.08 7.25
C SER A 177 -8.36 -17.70 7.78
N SER A 178 -8.48 -16.65 6.98
CA SER A 178 -8.04 -15.29 7.31
C SER A 178 -8.99 -14.22 6.78
N CYS A 179 -8.93 -13.03 7.38
CA CYS A 179 -9.49 -11.82 6.81
C CYS A 179 -8.50 -10.67 6.95
N THR A 180 -8.39 -9.87 5.89
CA THR A 180 -7.53 -8.70 5.80
C THR A 180 -8.35 -7.44 5.58
N ASN A 181 -8.10 -6.41 6.39
CA ASN A 181 -8.59 -5.06 6.18
C ASN A 181 -7.42 -4.15 5.78
N LEU A 182 -7.59 -3.45 4.66
CA LEU A 182 -6.66 -2.44 4.17
C LEU A 182 -7.35 -1.08 4.17
N THR A 183 -6.63 -0.06 4.64
CA THR A 183 -7.03 1.34 4.47
C THR A 183 -5.95 2.04 3.67
N LEU A 184 -6.33 2.66 2.56
CA LEU A 184 -5.43 3.37 1.67
C LEU A 184 -5.91 4.80 1.41
N THR A 185 -4.99 5.72 1.14
CA THR A 185 -5.30 7.14 0.94
C THR A 185 -4.67 7.69 -0.34
N LYS A 186 -5.34 8.64 -0.99
CA LYS A 186 -4.82 9.41 -2.13
C LYS A 186 -4.16 10.72 -1.71
#